data_AF-A0A1X0G3W6-F1
#
_entry.id   AF-A0A1X0G3W6-F1
#
_cell.length_a   1.000
_cell.length_b   1.000
_cell.length_c   1.000
_cell.angle_alpha   90.00
_cell.angle_beta   90.00
_cell.angle_gamma   90.00
#
_symmetry.space_group_name_H-M   'P 1'
#
loop_
_entity.id
_entity.type
_entity.pdbx_description
1 polymer ?
#
loop_
_entity_poly.entity_id
_entity_poly.type
_entity_poly.pdbx_seq_one_letter_code
_entity_poly.pdbx_strand_id
1 'polypeptide(L)'
;MTGGTIGSYGSGTLYSGGGGYYGYLFSYALLNPPTGAQTFTLSLPGGTSWDYAFNSFAYTNVKSIGTGTSATGASLNAALSMTLTPNQIAVGAFGGATNATTGTGFSNFAPVQRWNQAPVSGKAYPIAAGESTTGQFSATAPNASPSWGCVAVPLAA
;
A
#
# COMPACT_ATOMS: atom_id res chain seq x y z
N MET A 1 -11.08 18.73 -22.15
CA MET A 1 -10.34 18.18 -20.99
C MET A 1 -9.91 16.77 -21.38
N THR A 2 -8.62 16.57 -21.64
CA THR A 2 -8.02 15.27 -21.96
C THR A 2 -7.99 14.44 -20.68
N GLY A 3 -8.57 13.23 -20.72
CA GLY A 3 -8.67 12.35 -19.55
C GLY A 3 -7.30 11.96 -19.00
N GLY A 4 -7.18 11.91 -17.67
CA GLY A 4 -5.96 11.49 -16.99
C GLY A 4 -5.59 10.05 -17.34
N THR A 5 -4.29 9.75 -17.41
CA THR A 5 -3.78 8.40 -17.63
C THR A 5 -3.67 7.67 -16.29
N ILE A 6 -4.33 6.52 -16.16
CA ILE A 6 -4.13 5.60 -15.02
C ILE A 6 -2.92 4.72 -15.34
N GLY A 7 -1.97 4.67 -14.42
CA GLY A 7 -0.80 3.78 -14.50
C GLY A 7 -0.65 2.91 -13.26
N SER A 8 0.05 1.79 -13.40
CA SER A 8 0.62 1.07 -12.25
C SER A 8 2.00 1.66 -11.96
N TYR A 9 2.21 2.09 -10.73
CA TYR A 9 3.43 2.81 -10.33
C TYR A 9 4.26 2.06 -9.29
N GLY A 10 3.74 0.95 -8.76
CA GLY A 10 4.48 0.09 -7.83
C GLY A 10 3.76 -1.21 -7.57
N SER A 11 4.54 -2.27 -7.34
CA SER A 11 4.03 -3.56 -6.88
C SER A 11 5.00 -4.19 -5.87
N GLY A 12 4.44 -4.91 -4.90
CA GLY A 12 5.15 -5.64 -3.87
C GLY A 12 4.54 -7.03 -3.72
N THR A 13 5.39 -8.05 -3.68
CA THR A 13 4.95 -9.44 -3.46
C THR A 13 5.07 -9.77 -1.98
N LEU A 14 4.04 -10.39 -1.42
CA LEU A 14 3.97 -10.83 -0.04
C LEU A 14 4.09 -12.35 -0.01
N TYR A 15 5.03 -12.90 0.76
CA TYR A 15 5.18 -14.36 0.90
C TYR A 15 4.62 -14.82 2.24
N SER A 16 3.89 -15.95 2.32
CA SER A 16 3.52 -16.54 3.61
C SER A 16 4.50 -17.63 4.05
N GLY A 17 4.86 -17.61 5.33
CA GLY A 17 5.65 -18.67 5.97
C GLY A 17 4.80 -19.92 6.20
N GLY A 18 4.80 -20.84 5.24
CA GLY A 18 4.18 -22.17 5.35
C GLY A 18 2.74 -22.22 4.83
N GLY A 19 2.54 -22.85 3.67
CA GLY A 19 1.21 -23.08 3.08
C GLY A 19 1.07 -22.69 1.60
N GLY A 20 2.06 -21.99 1.03
CA GLY A 20 2.07 -21.66 -0.41
C GLY A 20 1.16 -20.48 -0.81
N TYR A 21 0.69 -19.68 0.16
CA TYR A 21 -0.08 -18.47 -0.11
C TYR A 21 0.83 -17.27 -0.33
N TYR A 22 0.46 -16.44 -1.30
CA TYR A 22 1.13 -15.17 -1.60
C TYR A 22 0.08 -14.07 -1.71
N GLY A 23 0.43 -12.88 -1.25
CA GLY A 23 -0.35 -11.66 -1.45
C GLY A 23 0.36 -10.72 -2.41
N TYR A 24 -0.39 -9.80 -3.00
CA TYR A 24 0.21 -8.73 -3.79
C TYR A 24 -0.32 -7.39 -3.31
N LEU A 25 0.58 -6.42 -3.27
CA LEU A 25 0.26 -5.04 -3.01
C LEU A 25 0.54 -4.23 -4.27
N PHE A 26 -0.47 -3.48 -4.73
CA PHE A 26 -0.37 -2.67 -5.94
C PHE A 26 -0.68 -1.21 -5.63
N SER A 27 0.05 -0.30 -6.28
CA SER A 27 -0.24 1.13 -6.27
C SER A 27 -0.58 1.62 -7.66
N TYR A 28 -1.73 2.26 -7.76
CA TYR A 28 -2.22 2.94 -8.95
C TYR A 28 -2.38 4.42 -8.66
N ALA A 29 -2.13 5.26 -9.65
CA ALA A 29 -2.32 6.69 -9.52
C ALA A 29 -2.88 7.29 -10.82
N LEU A 30 -3.58 8.40 -10.66
CA LEU A 30 -4.21 9.15 -11.74
C LEU A 30 -3.80 10.61 -11.60
N LEU A 31 -3.08 11.11 -12.59
CA LEU A 31 -2.72 12.53 -12.68
C LEU A 31 -3.81 13.28 -13.44
N ASN A 32 -4.19 14.47 -12.94
CA ASN A 32 -5.29 15.28 -13.48
C ASN A 32 -6.59 14.48 -13.66
N PRO A 33 -7.13 13.91 -12.56
CA PRO A 33 -8.40 13.18 -12.63
C PRO A 33 -9.52 14.11 -13.12
N PRO A 34 -10.53 13.59 -13.85
CA PRO A 34 -11.70 14.38 -14.22
C PRO A 34 -12.38 14.95 -12.96
N THR A 35 -12.93 16.16 -13.08
CA THR A 35 -13.66 16.80 -11.98
C THR A 35 -14.98 16.08 -11.70
N GLY A 36 -15.39 16.04 -10.42
CA GLY A 36 -16.63 15.40 -9.98
C GLY A 36 -16.40 14.00 -9.42
N ALA A 37 -17.49 13.30 -9.09
CA ALA A 37 -17.43 11.96 -8.53
C ALA A 37 -16.80 10.98 -9.55
N GLN A 38 -15.76 10.28 -9.12
CA GLN A 38 -15.10 9.23 -9.90
C GLN A 38 -15.41 7.88 -9.25
N THR A 39 -15.88 6.92 -10.06
CA THR A 39 -16.05 5.54 -9.63
C THR A 39 -14.88 4.72 -10.16
N PHE A 40 -14.14 4.09 -9.26
CA PHE A 40 -13.09 3.13 -9.61
C PHE A 40 -13.63 1.72 -9.47
N THR A 41 -13.43 0.90 -10.50
CA THR A 41 -13.79 -0.53 -10.47
C THR A 41 -12.52 -1.34 -10.58
N LEU A 42 -12.25 -2.16 -9.57
CA LEU A 42 -11.20 -3.16 -9.59
C LEU A 42 -11.82 -4.50 -9.99
N SER A 43 -11.29 -5.11 -11.05
CA SER A 43 -11.64 -6.47 -11.45
C SER A 43 -10.39 -7.34 -11.37
N LEU A 44 -10.48 -8.46 -10.67
CA LEU A 44 -9.42 -9.47 -10.60
C LEU A 44 -9.88 -10.70 -11.39
N PRO A 45 -9.03 -11.26 -12.27
CA PRO A 45 -9.40 -12.44 -13.05
C PRO A 45 -9.56 -13.66 -12.12
N GLY A 46 -10.82 -14.07 -11.89
CA GLY A 46 -11.27 -15.42 -11.50
C GLY A 46 -10.55 -16.18 -10.37
N GLY A 47 -11.29 -16.49 -9.30
CA GLY A 47 -10.92 -17.50 -8.29
C GLY A 47 -11.76 -17.36 -7.01
N THR A 48 -12.16 -18.46 -6.39
CA THR A 48 -13.07 -18.47 -5.22
C THR A 48 -12.39 -18.15 -3.87
N SER A 49 -11.21 -17.52 -3.86
CA SER A 49 -10.43 -17.37 -2.61
C SER A 49 -9.50 -16.16 -2.53
N TRP A 50 -9.78 -15.08 -3.27
CA TRP A 50 -9.00 -13.84 -3.17
C TRP A 50 -9.66 -12.85 -2.21
N ASP A 51 -8.89 -12.40 -1.23
CA ASP A 51 -9.29 -11.33 -0.32
C ASP A 51 -8.64 -10.04 -0.78
N TYR A 52 -9.42 -8.96 -0.83
CA TYR A 52 -8.94 -7.67 -1.28
C TYR A 52 -9.43 -6.56 -0.36
N ALA A 53 -8.57 -5.57 -0.18
CA ALA A 53 -8.91 -4.30 0.42
C ALA A 53 -8.32 -3.21 -0.46
N PHE A 54 -9.10 -2.15 -0.70
CA PHE A 54 -8.69 -1.03 -1.52
C PHE A 54 -9.06 0.26 -0.82
N ASN A 55 -8.21 1.27 -0.97
CA ASN A 55 -8.48 2.64 -0.55
C ASN A 55 -7.75 3.59 -1.51
N SER A 56 -8.17 4.84 -1.53
CA SER A 56 -7.61 5.87 -2.40
C SER A 56 -7.39 7.15 -1.63
N PHE A 57 -6.29 7.85 -1.92
CA PHE A 57 -5.99 9.15 -1.37
C PHE A 57 -5.91 10.18 -2.49
N ALA A 58 -6.39 11.39 -2.22
CA ALA A 58 -6.30 12.52 -3.14
C ALA A 58 -5.22 13.50 -2.67
N TYR A 59 -4.48 14.03 -3.64
CA TYR A 59 -3.42 15.01 -3.45
C TYR A 59 -3.62 16.17 -4.42
N THR A 60 -3.36 17.37 -3.95
CA THR A 60 -3.37 18.59 -4.77
C THR A 60 -1.95 18.99 -5.13
N ASN A 61 -1.81 19.78 -6.19
CA ASN A 61 -0.52 20.31 -6.66
C ASN A 61 0.52 19.23 -7.02
N VAL A 62 0.09 18.04 -7.44
CA VAL A 62 0.99 17.00 -7.96
C VAL A 62 1.18 17.23 -9.46
N LYS A 63 2.42 17.38 -9.91
CA LYS A 63 2.78 17.53 -11.34
C LYS A 63 3.24 16.24 -11.98
N SER A 64 3.81 15.32 -11.20
CA SER A 64 4.23 14.02 -11.71
C SER A 64 4.23 12.95 -10.62
N ILE A 65 4.09 11.71 -11.08
CA ILE A 65 4.17 10.49 -10.27
C ILE A 65 5.48 9.81 -10.68
N GLY A 66 6.39 9.59 -9.73
CA GLY A 66 7.66 8.95 -10.02
C GLY A 66 7.60 7.42 -9.97
N THR A 67 8.75 6.79 -10.11
CA THR A 67 8.88 5.33 -10.04
C THR A 67 8.71 4.84 -8.61
N GLY A 68 7.85 3.86 -8.40
CA GLY A 68 7.66 3.25 -7.09
C GLY A 68 8.86 2.39 -6.67
N THR A 69 9.02 2.28 -5.35
CA THR A 69 9.95 1.38 -4.68
C THR A 69 9.15 0.35 -3.91
N SER A 70 9.66 -0.87 -3.81
CA SER A 70 9.06 -1.91 -2.97
C SER A 70 10.09 -2.62 -2.12
N ALA A 71 9.62 -3.17 -1.00
CA ALA A 71 10.41 -3.96 -0.08
C ALA A 71 9.53 -5.07 0.49
N THR A 72 10.15 -6.14 0.96
CA THR A 72 9.46 -7.27 1.59
C THR A 72 10.28 -7.74 2.78
N GLY A 73 9.63 -8.36 3.75
CA GLY A 73 10.30 -8.89 4.93
C GLY A 73 9.43 -9.85 5.71
N ALA A 74 10.06 -10.52 6.69
CA ALA A 74 9.43 -11.51 7.56
C ALA A 74 9.69 -11.21 9.05
N SER A 75 9.75 -9.93 9.40
CA SER A 75 10.03 -9.46 10.77
C SER A 75 8.94 -8.52 11.26
N LEU A 76 8.78 -8.38 12.58
CA LEU A 76 7.83 -7.44 13.17
C LEU A 76 8.09 -5.99 12.75
N ASN A 77 9.35 -5.64 12.49
CA ASN A 77 9.72 -4.30 12.07
C ASN A 77 9.62 -4.21 10.55
N ALA A 78 8.47 -3.73 10.07
CA ALA A 78 8.27 -3.42 8.67
C ALA A 78 8.88 -2.06 8.34
N ALA A 79 9.67 -2.00 7.27
CA ALA A 79 10.34 -0.77 6.88
C ALA A 79 10.55 -0.70 5.36
N LEU A 80 10.47 0.52 4.84
CA LEU A 80 10.87 0.86 3.48
C LEU A 80 11.50 2.25 3.49
N SER A 81 12.62 2.38 2.81
CA SER A 81 13.29 3.66 2.58
C SER A 81 13.36 3.93 1.09
N MET A 82 13.09 5.17 0.70
CA MET A 82 13.33 5.65 -0.66
C MET A 82 13.94 7.05 -0.62
N THR A 83 14.68 7.40 -1.66
CA THR A 83 15.21 8.75 -1.82
C THR A 83 14.15 9.65 -2.41
N LEU A 84 13.91 10.79 -1.77
CA LEU A 84 13.08 11.87 -2.28
C LEU A 84 13.95 13.03 -2.76
N THR A 85 13.55 13.66 -3.85
CA THR A 85 14.09 14.96 -4.25
C THR A 85 13.37 16.08 -3.48
N PRO A 86 13.94 17.30 -3.42
CA PRO A 86 13.25 18.43 -2.82
C PRO A 86 11.82 18.60 -3.37
N ASN A 87 10.89 18.94 -2.49
CA ASN A 87 9.45 19.13 -2.79
C ASN A 87 8.68 17.87 -3.22
N GLN A 88 9.20 16.68 -2.94
CA GLN A 88 8.45 15.43 -3.07
C GLN A 88 7.85 14.99 -1.73
N ILE A 89 6.70 14.32 -1.82
CA ILE A 89 6.20 13.43 -0.77
C ILE A 89 6.17 12.01 -1.33
N ALA A 90 6.28 10.99 -0.49
CA ALA A 90 5.98 9.62 -0.86
C ALA A 90 4.62 9.23 -0.28
N VAL A 91 3.89 8.41 -1.04
CA VAL A 91 2.70 7.70 -0.55
C VAL A 91 3.05 6.23 -0.54
N GLY A 92 2.83 5.57 0.59
CA GLY A 92 3.23 4.19 0.78
C GLY A 92 2.18 3.38 1.52
N ALA A 93 2.23 2.08 1.32
CA ALA A 93 1.39 1.12 2.00
C ALA A 93 2.21 -0.11 2.42
N PHE A 94 1.95 -0.62 3.61
CA PHE A 94 2.35 -1.95 4.05
C PHE A 94 1.15 -2.90 3.93
N GLY A 95 1.37 -4.09 3.38
CA GLY A 95 0.45 -5.21 3.42
C GLY A 95 1.08 -6.37 4.20
N GLY A 96 0.28 -7.10 4.98
CA GLY A 96 0.72 -8.28 5.72
C GLY A 96 0.16 -9.59 5.13
N ALA A 97 0.93 -10.66 5.20
CA ALA A 97 0.56 -11.98 4.68
C ALA A 97 0.12 -12.92 5.83
N THR A 98 -1.19 -13.05 6.01
CA THR A 98 -1.91 -14.10 6.78
C THR A 98 -1.70 -14.17 8.30
N ASN A 99 -2.67 -14.81 8.98
CA ASN A 99 -2.73 -15.14 10.42
C ASN A 99 -2.80 -14.01 11.44
N ALA A 100 -2.75 -12.75 11.01
CA ALA A 100 -3.06 -11.63 11.90
C ALA A 100 -4.44 -11.86 12.55
N THR A 101 -4.47 -11.85 13.89
CA THR A 101 -5.70 -12.04 14.66
C THR A 101 -6.73 -11.01 14.22
N THR A 102 -7.99 -11.40 14.06
CA THR A 102 -9.08 -10.46 13.74
C THR A 102 -9.01 -9.23 14.63
N GLY A 103 -9.03 -8.05 14.03
CA GLY A 103 -8.88 -6.77 14.74
C GLY A 103 -7.45 -6.32 15.03
N THR A 104 -6.41 -7.10 14.69
CA THR A 104 -5.00 -6.72 14.88
C THR A 104 -4.35 -6.28 13.56
N GLY A 105 -4.44 -4.98 13.26
CA GLY A 105 -3.77 -4.36 12.10
C GLY A 105 -2.28 -4.10 12.34
N PHE A 106 -1.64 -3.38 11.41
CA PHE A 106 -0.33 -2.78 11.67
C PHE A 106 -0.43 -1.77 12.82
N SER A 107 0.64 -1.58 13.58
CA SER A 107 0.73 -0.53 14.60
C SER A 107 2.00 0.32 14.41
N ASN A 108 2.12 1.42 15.14
CA ASN A 108 3.29 2.31 15.09
C ASN A 108 3.68 2.74 13.66
N PHE A 109 2.68 2.97 12.80
CA PHE A 109 2.95 3.45 11.45
C PHE A 109 3.56 4.85 11.51
N ALA A 110 4.68 5.04 10.83
CA ALA A 110 5.36 6.32 10.71
C ALA A 110 5.68 6.62 9.23
N PRO A 111 5.65 7.90 8.83
CA PRO A 111 5.45 9.06 9.70
C PRO A 111 3.98 9.49 9.85
N VAL A 112 3.16 9.39 8.80
CA VAL A 112 1.74 9.80 8.85
C VAL A 112 0.85 8.68 8.33
N GLN A 113 0.07 8.07 9.21
CA GLN A 113 -0.91 7.03 8.85
C GLN A 113 -2.22 7.68 8.39
N ARG A 114 -2.71 7.31 7.21
CA ARG A 114 -4.01 7.75 6.68
C ARG A 114 -5.07 6.67 6.75
N TRP A 115 -4.67 5.42 6.66
CA TRP A 115 -5.58 4.29 6.67
C TRP A 115 -4.92 3.08 7.30
N ASN A 116 -5.68 2.31 8.04
CA ASN A 116 -5.24 1.05 8.61
C ASN A 116 -6.43 0.10 8.70
N GLN A 117 -6.41 -0.91 7.83
CA GLN A 117 -7.38 -1.98 7.77
C GLN A 117 -6.85 -3.15 8.58
N ALA A 118 -7.50 -3.43 9.70
CA ALA A 118 -7.28 -4.67 10.43
C ALA A 118 -7.89 -5.87 9.68
N PRO A 119 -7.40 -7.09 9.96
CA PRO A 119 -8.03 -8.30 9.47
C PRO A 119 -9.48 -8.39 9.93
N VAL A 120 -10.37 -8.85 9.06
CA VAL A 120 -11.78 -9.13 9.37
C VAL A 120 -12.02 -10.64 9.41
N SER A 121 -13.11 -11.08 10.04
CA SER A 121 -13.38 -12.52 10.21
C SER A 121 -13.33 -13.26 8.86
N GLY A 122 -12.50 -14.31 8.79
CA GLY A 122 -12.28 -15.09 7.57
C GLY A 122 -11.39 -14.44 6.51
N LYS A 123 -10.78 -13.27 6.79
CA LYS A 123 -9.95 -12.47 5.85
C LYS A 123 -8.72 -11.88 6.58
N ALA A 124 -7.58 -12.55 6.47
CA ALA A 124 -6.42 -12.35 7.35
C ALA A 124 -5.36 -11.34 6.85
N TYR A 125 -5.73 -10.34 6.04
CA TYR A 125 -4.77 -9.47 5.33
C TYR A 125 -4.85 -8.01 5.81
N PRO A 126 -4.00 -7.60 6.77
CA PRO A 126 -3.95 -6.22 7.22
C PRO A 126 -3.27 -5.33 6.18
N ILE A 127 -3.70 -4.08 6.07
CA ILE A 127 -3.05 -3.04 5.26
C ILE A 127 -2.97 -1.76 6.08
N ALA A 128 -1.82 -1.10 6.08
CA ALA A 128 -1.71 0.27 6.57
C ALA A 128 -1.05 1.15 5.51
N ALA A 129 -1.59 2.33 5.30
CA ALA A 129 -1.13 3.24 4.27
C ALA A 129 -1.09 4.68 4.78
N GLY A 130 -0.20 5.45 4.17
CA GLY A 130 0.14 6.78 4.64
C GLY A 130 1.11 7.48 3.72
N GLU A 131 1.72 8.54 4.25
CA GLU A 131 2.61 9.41 3.48
C GLU A 131 3.85 9.80 4.29
N SER A 132 4.91 10.18 3.57
CA SER A 132 6.21 10.53 4.13
C SER A 132 6.88 11.66 3.36
N THR A 133 7.35 12.68 4.05
CA THR A 133 8.18 13.77 3.49
C THR A 133 9.67 13.44 3.51
N THR A 134 10.07 12.36 4.18
CA THR A 134 11.46 11.92 4.30
C THR A 134 11.78 10.70 3.47
N GLY A 135 10.77 10.08 2.85
CA GLY A 135 10.89 8.83 2.11
C GLY A 135 11.08 7.60 3.00
N GLN A 136 11.00 7.77 4.32
CA GLN A 136 11.06 6.68 5.29
C GLN A 136 9.64 6.25 5.66
N PHE A 137 9.38 4.95 5.64
CA PHE A 137 8.18 4.32 6.14
C PHE A 137 8.55 3.23 7.12
N SER A 138 7.83 3.16 8.24
CA SER A 138 7.94 2.06 9.18
C SER A 138 6.60 1.71 9.78
N ALA A 139 6.42 0.44 10.14
CA ALA A 139 5.29 -0.03 10.92
C ALA A 139 5.67 -1.29 11.69
N THR A 140 4.89 -1.63 12.72
CA THR A 140 4.95 -2.92 13.38
C THR A 140 3.92 -3.85 12.74
N ALA A 141 4.39 -4.93 12.11
CA ALA A 141 3.55 -5.98 11.56
C ALA A 141 2.89 -6.82 12.68
N PRO A 142 1.66 -7.32 12.49
CA PRO A 142 0.98 -8.14 13.49
C PRO A 142 1.72 -9.48 13.75
N ASN A 143 1.61 -9.96 14.99
CA ASN A 143 2.54 -10.92 15.61
C ASN A 143 2.51 -12.36 15.03
N ALA A 144 1.41 -12.78 14.40
CA ALA A 144 1.29 -14.12 13.87
C ALA A 144 1.81 -14.16 12.42
N SER A 145 3.10 -14.45 12.25
CA SER A 145 3.82 -14.51 10.95
C SER A 145 3.94 -13.14 10.27
N PRO A 146 4.93 -12.30 10.66
CA PRO A 146 5.03 -10.91 10.21
C PRO A 146 5.67 -10.83 8.82
N SER A 147 5.14 -11.60 7.88
CA SER A 147 5.47 -11.43 6.49
C SER A 147 4.75 -10.20 5.98
N TRP A 148 5.52 -9.26 5.43
CA TRP A 148 5.00 -8.00 4.96
C TRP A 148 5.67 -7.61 3.66
N GLY A 149 5.03 -6.68 2.98
CA GLY A 149 5.52 -6.03 1.79
C GLY A 149 5.06 -4.61 1.80
N CYS A 150 5.92 -3.75 1.29
CA CYS A 150 5.68 -2.34 1.19
C CYS A 150 5.84 -1.91 -0.25
N VAL A 151 4.97 -1.01 -0.69
CA VAL A 151 5.15 -0.24 -1.91
C VAL A 151 5.06 1.23 -1.54
N ALA A 152 5.91 2.06 -2.13
CA ALA A 152 5.82 3.51 -2.00
C ALA A 152 6.11 4.17 -3.35
N VAL A 153 5.40 5.26 -3.62
CA VAL A 153 5.50 6.01 -4.87
C VAL A 153 5.73 7.49 -4.54
N PRO A 154 6.73 8.16 -5.14
CA PRO A 154 6.95 9.58 -4.92
C PRO A 154 5.99 10.40 -5.79
N LEU A 155 5.44 11.45 -5.19
CA LEU A 155 4.63 12.48 -5.83
C LEU A 155 5.43 13.78 -5.83
N ALA A 156 5.67 14.35 -7.01
CA ALA A 156 6.39 15.60 -7.16
C ALA A 156 5.42 16.77 -7.39
N ALA A 157 5.69 17.88 -6.70
CA ALA A 157 4.92 19.12 -6.80
C ALA A 157 5.30 20.01 -8.00
#